data_AF-A0A8H6JAH1-F1
#
_entry.id   AF-A0A8H6JAH1-F1
#
_cell.length_a   1.000
_cell.length_b   1.000
_cell.length_c   1.000
_cell.angle_alpha   90.00
_cell.angle_beta   90.00
_cell.angle_gamma   90.00
#
_symmetry.space_group_name_H-M   'P 1'
#
loop_
_entity.id
_entity.type
_entity.pdbx_description
1 polymer ?
#
loop_
_entity_poly.entity_id
_entity_poly.type
_entity_poly.pdbx_seq_one_letter_code
_entity_poly.pdbx_strand_id
1 'polypeptide(L)'
;MGFPLWRSPSEEASESAQIDQPLSSRPAVVLDLQGVLVDYRYSRKCAVHAILRAFNHPSLHQHSHRSVALFLGTAIRRARGEYDRNEITQEEARRKVVKLFSRGVGLPEPDEDQINAFYNVFNPAYYSNRAPTPGSIELLARLREWDVKVALVAEYLRGSGVEAIDKRNWGPLVDAIVTREVDGPASQAGCPKHPDVSMFQEAVDELGVSAENTTVVLGGDCNCYESHSGAFAATFGSTRGYVYDNPFYRSNGETTSLSELLQSFEVEKPTFVPFDPHTPADASLVAGEISWDGNTVTFVRPQMDLVTEARLNIWLEKDRVRKLAKHMAGVLKDMEATRFASAIPRLEEMLIIISGATYKKGKDRIDVRYYLRPGDGEPHPAYIPNLDSTYRITEREHSMLVEFGTRTFEEPPATPGSAGVDMDLVLRQFYFCCKHLEQGSPRKAMELLTSIMYAMSALSRIQITVYIDGET
;
A
#
# COMPACT_ATOMS: atom_id res chain seq x y z
N MET A 1 40.57 -51.76 9.26
CA MET A 1 40.77 -50.55 8.44
C MET A 1 40.05 -49.43 9.14
N GLY A 2 40.79 -48.61 9.89
CA GLY A 2 40.25 -47.63 10.83
C GLY A 2 40.13 -46.24 10.19
N PHE A 3 39.02 -45.57 10.48
CA PHE A 3 38.75 -44.18 10.12
C PHE A 3 39.62 -43.23 10.96
N PRO A 4 40.15 -42.14 10.38
CA PRO A 4 40.92 -41.16 11.14
C PRO A 4 39.99 -40.23 11.92
N LEU A 5 40.30 -40.10 13.22
CA LEU A 5 39.76 -39.13 14.16
C LEU A 5 39.97 -37.69 13.65
N TRP A 6 38.88 -36.95 13.50
CA TRP A 6 38.91 -35.49 13.37
C TRP A 6 39.18 -34.89 14.76
N ARG A 7 40.28 -34.14 14.88
CA ARG A 7 40.66 -33.38 16.07
C ARG A 7 39.90 -32.05 16.09
N SER A 8 39.34 -31.67 17.24
CA SER A 8 38.92 -30.29 17.51
C SER A 8 40.13 -29.35 17.55
N PRO A 9 40.05 -28.18 16.91
CA PRO A 9 40.87 -27.03 17.26
C PRO A 9 40.13 -26.20 18.31
N SER A 10 40.60 -26.33 19.55
CA SER A 10 40.48 -25.32 20.60
C SER A 10 41.28 -24.08 20.21
N GLU A 11 40.74 -22.90 20.56
CA GLU A 11 41.50 -21.70 20.96
C GLU A 11 42.68 -21.29 20.07
N GLU A 12 42.37 -20.68 18.92
CA GLU A 12 43.21 -19.60 18.41
C GLU A 12 42.40 -18.31 18.45
N ALA A 13 42.78 -17.45 19.39
CA ALA A 13 42.40 -16.06 19.44
C ALA A 13 42.73 -15.41 18.10
N SER A 14 41.70 -15.17 17.28
CA SER A 14 41.77 -14.15 16.25
C SER A 14 41.37 -12.84 16.90
N GLU A 15 42.39 -12.05 17.27
CA GLU A 15 42.29 -10.59 17.26
C GLU A 15 41.82 -10.18 15.86
N SER A 16 40.50 -10.11 15.67
CA SER A 16 39.93 -9.39 14.55
C SER A 16 40.25 -7.92 14.79
N ALA A 17 41.27 -7.43 14.08
CA ALA A 17 41.48 -6.02 13.87
C ALA A 17 40.16 -5.39 13.43
N GLN A 18 39.48 -4.71 14.36
CA GLN A 18 38.48 -3.70 14.04
C GLN A 18 39.23 -2.62 13.27
N ILE A 19 39.19 -2.73 11.94
CA ILE A 19 39.50 -1.61 11.08
C ILE A 19 38.40 -0.59 11.39
N ASP A 20 38.76 0.45 12.14
CA ASP A 20 37.94 1.65 12.36
C ASP A 20 37.67 2.30 10.99
N GLN A 21 36.71 1.75 10.24
CA GLN A 21 36.14 2.46 9.12
C GLN A 21 35.32 3.61 9.72
N PRO A 22 35.58 4.87 9.31
CA PRO A 22 34.82 5.99 9.82
C PRO A 22 33.34 5.79 9.51
N LEU A 23 32.50 5.82 10.56
CA LEU A 23 31.05 5.73 10.41
C LEU A 23 30.56 6.83 9.47
N SER A 24 29.65 6.47 8.57
CA SER A 24 29.05 7.41 7.64
C SER A 24 28.25 8.47 8.40
N SER A 25 28.46 9.75 8.06
CA SER A 25 27.64 10.86 8.56
C SER A 25 26.30 10.99 7.84
N ARG A 26 25.96 10.05 6.94
CA ARG A 26 24.70 10.08 6.20
C ARG A 26 23.53 9.74 7.13
N PRO A 27 22.36 10.38 6.93
CA PRO A 27 21.15 9.98 7.63
C PRO A 27 20.76 8.55 7.25
N ALA A 28 20.19 7.84 8.22
CA ALA A 28 19.71 6.48 8.05
C ALA A 28 18.32 6.27 8.64
N VAL A 29 17.59 5.32 8.08
CA VAL A 29 16.28 4.88 8.55
C VAL A 29 16.26 3.37 8.65
N VAL A 30 15.86 2.87 9.81
CA VAL A 30 15.60 1.44 10.04
C VAL A 30 14.10 1.26 10.23
N LEU A 31 13.49 0.43 9.39
CA LEU A 31 12.04 0.24 9.33
C LEU A 31 11.69 -1.18 9.75
N ASP A 32 10.77 -1.33 10.70
CA ASP A 32 10.04 -2.60 10.89
C ASP A 32 9.23 -2.89 9.62
N LEU A 33 9.40 -4.07 9.04
CA LEU A 33 8.64 -4.42 7.84
C LEU A 33 7.13 -4.57 8.14
N GLN A 34 6.78 -5.18 9.27
CA GLN A 34 5.40 -5.58 9.57
C GLN A 34 4.65 -4.42 10.22
N GLY A 35 3.63 -3.90 9.53
CA GLY A 35 2.83 -2.80 10.04
C GLY A 35 3.38 -1.41 9.77
N VAL A 36 4.59 -1.29 9.22
CA VAL A 36 5.06 -0.04 8.59
C VAL A 36 4.96 -0.17 7.07
N LEU A 37 5.65 -1.14 6.46
CA LEU A 37 5.71 -1.29 5.01
C LEU A 37 4.72 -2.32 4.45
N VAL A 38 4.27 -3.26 5.27
CA VAL A 38 3.27 -4.26 4.88
C VAL A 38 1.96 -4.06 5.65
N ASP A 39 0.86 -3.92 4.91
CA ASP A 39 -0.48 -3.85 5.45
C ASP A 39 -0.98 -5.26 5.82
N TYR A 40 -0.52 -5.73 6.98
CA TYR A 40 -0.96 -7.01 7.54
C TYR A 40 -2.47 -7.01 7.87
N ARG A 41 -3.11 -5.83 8.04
CA ARG A 41 -4.54 -5.74 8.33
C ARG A 41 -5.35 -6.07 7.08
N TYR A 42 -4.92 -5.59 5.90
CA TYR A 42 -5.49 -6.00 4.61
C TYR A 42 -5.36 -7.51 4.39
N SER A 43 -4.16 -8.06 4.57
CA SER A 43 -3.92 -9.51 4.47
C SER A 43 -4.82 -10.32 5.40
N ARG A 44 -5.00 -9.84 6.64
CA ARG A 44 -5.91 -10.45 7.62
C ARG A 44 -7.37 -10.37 7.18
N LYS A 45 -7.82 -9.25 6.60
CA LYS A 45 -9.18 -9.14 6.02
C LYS A 45 -9.38 -10.18 4.91
N CYS A 46 -8.42 -10.33 3.99
CA CYS A 46 -8.49 -11.35 2.95
C CYS A 46 -8.57 -12.77 3.54
N ALA A 47 -7.79 -13.05 4.59
CA ALA A 47 -7.84 -14.34 5.27
C ALA A 47 -9.19 -14.59 5.97
N VAL A 48 -9.78 -13.57 6.60
CA VAL A 48 -11.15 -13.67 7.16
C VAL A 48 -12.18 -13.98 6.07
N HIS A 49 -12.10 -13.31 4.92
CA HIS A 49 -12.96 -13.62 3.78
C HIS A 49 -12.79 -15.06 3.29
N ALA A 50 -11.56 -15.57 3.25
CA ALA A 50 -11.29 -16.95 2.88
C ALA A 50 -11.88 -17.95 3.90
N ILE A 51 -11.75 -17.67 5.20
CA ILE A 51 -12.35 -18.46 6.27
C ILE A 51 -13.87 -18.50 6.12
N LEU A 52 -14.52 -17.35 5.94
CA LEU A 52 -15.98 -17.28 5.78
C LEU A 52 -16.50 -18.07 4.58
N ARG A 53 -15.72 -18.10 3.49
CA ARG A 53 -16.06 -18.90 2.30
C ARG A 53 -15.83 -20.40 2.53
N ALA A 54 -14.74 -20.78 3.20
CA ALA A 54 -14.36 -22.17 3.41
C ALA A 54 -15.21 -22.86 4.50
N PHE A 55 -15.49 -22.14 5.59
CA PHE A 55 -16.25 -22.63 6.72
C PHE A 55 -17.69 -22.13 6.61
N ASN A 56 -18.51 -22.81 5.82
CA ASN A 56 -19.92 -22.48 5.59
C ASN A 56 -20.81 -22.84 6.80
N HIS A 57 -20.57 -22.23 7.96
CA HIS A 57 -21.30 -22.50 9.20
C HIS A 57 -22.34 -21.41 9.50
N PRO A 58 -23.58 -21.74 9.89
CA PRO A 58 -24.64 -20.76 10.18
C PRO A 58 -24.22 -19.68 11.19
N SER A 59 -23.51 -20.05 12.26
CA SER A 59 -23.02 -19.08 13.25
C SER A 59 -22.08 -18.01 12.67
N LEU A 60 -21.29 -18.33 11.64
CA LEU A 60 -20.41 -17.35 11.00
C LEU A 60 -21.19 -16.33 10.16
N HIS A 61 -22.26 -16.77 9.49
CA HIS A 61 -23.12 -15.92 8.66
C HIS A 61 -24.05 -15.00 9.46
N GLN A 62 -24.24 -15.27 10.75
CA GLN A 62 -24.97 -14.38 11.67
C GLN A 62 -24.18 -13.12 12.02
N HIS A 63 -22.87 -13.12 11.79
CA HIS A 63 -21.99 -12.00 12.10
C HIS A 63 -21.64 -11.21 10.85
N SER A 64 -21.53 -9.89 11.00
CA SER A 64 -20.94 -9.07 9.94
C SER A 64 -19.46 -9.44 9.74
N HIS A 65 -18.92 -9.23 8.53
CA HIS A 65 -17.50 -9.44 8.24
C HIS A 65 -16.59 -8.68 9.23
N ARG A 66 -17.01 -7.46 9.63
CA ARG A 66 -16.31 -6.63 10.60
C ARG A 66 -16.26 -7.30 11.98
N SER A 67 -17.37 -7.89 12.42
CA SER A 67 -17.45 -8.60 13.70
C SER A 67 -16.54 -9.83 13.71
N VAL A 68 -16.55 -10.63 12.64
CA VAL A 68 -15.69 -11.82 12.50
C VAL A 68 -14.21 -11.43 12.52
N ALA A 69 -13.84 -10.38 11.79
CA ALA A 69 -12.47 -9.85 11.82
C ALA A 69 -12.06 -9.35 13.22
N LEU A 70 -12.98 -8.73 13.96
CA LEU A 70 -12.75 -8.27 15.33
C LEU A 70 -12.55 -9.44 16.31
N PHE A 71 -13.36 -10.49 16.20
CA PHE A 71 -13.20 -11.70 17.02
C PHE A 71 -11.85 -12.37 16.75
N LEU A 72 -11.48 -12.54 15.48
CA LEU A 72 -10.18 -13.12 15.13
C LEU A 72 -9.03 -12.24 15.62
N GLY A 73 -9.09 -10.93 15.39
CA GLY A 73 -8.07 -9.99 15.88
C GLY A 73 -7.93 -10.01 17.40
N THR A 74 -9.03 -10.16 18.14
CA THR A 74 -9.04 -10.25 19.60
C THR A 74 -8.45 -11.58 20.10
N ALA A 75 -8.81 -12.68 19.45
CA ALA A 75 -8.26 -14.01 19.75
C ALA A 75 -6.74 -14.04 19.55
N ILE A 76 -6.28 -13.49 18.42
CA ILE A 76 -4.86 -13.35 18.10
C ILE A 76 -4.13 -12.51 19.15
N ARG A 77 -4.60 -11.28 19.45
CA ARG A 77 -3.96 -10.41 20.44
C ARG A 77 -3.87 -11.05 21.82
N ARG A 78 -4.93 -11.74 22.26
CA ARG A 78 -4.95 -12.40 23.56
C ARG A 78 -3.95 -13.55 23.64
N ALA A 79 -3.97 -14.46 22.67
CA ALA A 79 -3.03 -15.58 22.64
C ALA A 79 -1.58 -15.08 22.54
N ARG A 80 -1.36 -14.03 21.75
CA ARG A 80 -0.05 -13.37 21.63
C ARG A 80 0.42 -12.77 22.95
N GLY A 81 -0.42 -12.01 23.65
CA GLY A 81 -0.01 -11.38 24.90
C GLY A 81 0.44 -12.39 25.96
N GLU A 82 -0.16 -13.58 25.99
CA GLU A 82 0.27 -14.67 26.87
C GLU A 82 1.59 -15.32 26.39
N TYR A 83 1.75 -15.53 25.09
CA TYR A 83 3.01 -16.02 24.50
C TYR A 83 4.18 -15.04 24.75
N ASP A 84 3.97 -13.73 24.54
CA ASP A 84 4.98 -12.69 24.73
C ASP A 84 5.43 -12.58 26.20
N ARG A 85 4.55 -12.94 27.16
CA ARG A 85 4.88 -13.07 28.58
C ARG A 85 5.50 -14.41 28.96
N ASN A 86 5.79 -15.28 27.98
CA ASN A 86 6.26 -16.66 28.15
C ASN A 86 5.33 -17.53 29.02
N GLU A 87 4.03 -17.22 29.07
CA GLU A 87 3.04 -17.97 29.87
C GLU A 87 2.57 -19.23 29.16
N ILE A 88 2.60 -19.22 27.83
CA ILE A 88 2.23 -20.35 26.99
C ILE A 88 3.31 -20.57 25.94
N THR A 89 3.46 -21.83 25.53
CA THR A 89 4.24 -22.17 24.35
C THR A 89 3.54 -21.65 23.10
N GLN A 90 4.30 -21.64 22.01
CA GLN A 90 3.81 -21.15 20.75
C GLN A 90 2.71 -22.03 20.12
N GLU A 91 2.84 -23.36 20.26
CA GLU A 91 1.83 -24.29 19.78
C GLU A 91 0.52 -24.13 20.58
N GLU A 92 0.62 -23.84 21.87
CA GLU A 92 -0.54 -23.50 22.68
C GLU A 92 -1.18 -22.18 22.24
N ALA A 93 -0.38 -21.16 21.88
CA ALA A 93 -0.90 -19.91 21.33
C ALA A 93 -1.68 -20.16 20.03
N ARG A 94 -1.14 -20.96 19.10
CA ARG A 94 -1.79 -21.34 17.84
C ARG A 94 -3.17 -21.96 18.08
N ARG A 95 -3.25 -22.97 18.96
CA ARG A 95 -4.51 -23.63 19.31
C ARG A 95 -5.48 -22.66 19.97
N LYS A 96 -4.96 -21.84 20.89
CA LYS A 96 -5.74 -20.86 21.64
C LYS A 96 -6.37 -19.80 20.75
N VAL A 97 -5.72 -19.36 19.68
CA VAL A 97 -6.33 -18.45 18.68
C VAL A 97 -7.61 -19.04 18.12
N VAL A 98 -7.58 -20.27 17.60
CA VAL A 98 -8.75 -20.89 16.96
C VAL A 98 -9.84 -21.17 18.01
N LYS A 99 -9.47 -21.64 19.21
CA LYS A 99 -10.42 -21.85 20.31
C LYS A 99 -11.13 -20.56 20.74
N LEU A 100 -10.38 -19.48 20.92
CA LEU A 100 -10.92 -18.16 21.27
C LEU A 100 -11.78 -17.59 20.14
N PHE A 101 -11.36 -17.74 18.89
CA PHE A 101 -12.12 -17.33 17.72
C PHE A 101 -13.44 -18.09 17.63
N SER A 102 -13.41 -19.43 17.66
CA SER A 102 -14.59 -20.30 17.62
C SER A 102 -15.58 -19.93 18.72
N ARG A 103 -15.10 -19.74 19.96
CA ARG A 103 -15.94 -19.27 21.06
C ARG A 103 -16.56 -17.89 20.77
N GLY A 104 -15.78 -16.95 20.22
CA GLY A 104 -16.25 -15.60 19.90
C GLY A 104 -17.35 -15.57 18.84
N VAL A 105 -17.30 -16.47 17.85
CA VAL A 105 -18.32 -16.57 16.79
C VAL A 105 -19.44 -17.56 17.10
N GLY A 106 -19.43 -18.22 18.26
CA GLY A 106 -20.46 -19.21 18.64
C GLY A 106 -20.34 -20.55 17.91
N LEU A 107 -19.11 -20.96 17.59
CA LEU A 107 -18.77 -22.30 17.10
C LEU A 107 -18.40 -23.23 18.27
N PRO A 108 -18.56 -24.56 18.12
CA PRO A 108 -18.04 -25.52 19.08
C PRO A 108 -16.52 -25.40 19.22
N GLU A 109 -15.99 -25.91 20.34
CA GLU A 109 -14.55 -25.95 20.54
C GLU A 109 -13.89 -26.83 19.46
N PRO A 110 -12.87 -26.33 18.75
CA PRO A 110 -12.27 -27.06 17.66
C PRO A 110 -11.33 -28.16 18.13
N ASP A 111 -11.30 -29.28 17.41
CA ASP A 111 -10.26 -30.31 17.51
C ASP A 111 -8.99 -29.94 16.71
N GLU A 112 -7.96 -30.78 16.77
CA GLU A 112 -6.68 -30.53 16.08
C GLU A 112 -6.82 -30.51 14.55
N ASP A 113 -7.69 -31.34 13.97
CA ASP A 113 -7.91 -31.37 12.52
C ASP A 113 -8.59 -30.09 12.05
N GLN A 114 -9.56 -29.59 12.81
CA GLN A 114 -10.23 -28.31 12.56
C GLN A 114 -9.27 -27.13 12.75
N ILE A 115 -8.38 -27.17 13.74
CA ILE A 115 -7.32 -26.18 13.92
C ILE A 115 -6.39 -26.18 12.69
N ASN A 116 -5.96 -27.35 12.23
CA ASN A 116 -5.12 -27.47 11.04
C ASN A 116 -5.85 -26.97 9.77
N ALA A 117 -7.11 -27.36 9.58
CA ALA A 117 -7.95 -26.89 8.48
C ALA A 117 -8.08 -25.36 8.47
N PHE A 118 -8.26 -24.74 9.64
CA PHE A 118 -8.32 -23.29 9.78
C PHE A 118 -7.06 -22.61 9.23
N TYR A 119 -5.88 -23.07 9.65
CA TYR A 119 -4.60 -22.49 9.18
C TYR A 119 -4.28 -22.81 7.72
N ASN A 120 -4.73 -23.95 7.22
CA ASN A 120 -4.60 -24.30 5.79
C ASN A 120 -5.41 -23.35 4.89
N VAL A 121 -6.46 -22.71 5.41
CA VAL A 121 -7.21 -21.65 4.71
C VAL A 121 -6.61 -20.27 5.00
N PHE A 122 -6.32 -19.99 6.27
CA PHE A 122 -5.84 -18.67 6.70
C PHE A 122 -4.48 -18.32 6.10
N ASN A 123 -3.47 -19.20 6.22
CA ASN A 123 -2.09 -18.88 5.84
C ASN A 123 -1.95 -18.54 4.36
N PRO A 124 -2.44 -19.36 3.40
CA PRO A 124 -2.30 -19.02 2.00
C PRO A 124 -3.01 -17.72 1.64
N ALA A 125 -4.21 -17.48 2.19
CA ALA A 125 -4.95 -16.25 1.96
C ALA A 125 -4.25 -15.02 2.57
N TYR A 126 -3.67 -15.14 3.76
CA TYR A 126 -2.91 -14.08 4.38
C TYR A 126 -1.63 -13.75 3.59
N TYR A 127 -0.76 -14.74 3.33
CA TYR A 127 0.54 -14.49 2.71
C TYR A 127 0.43 -14.08 1.23
N SER A 128 -0.53 -14.64 0.48
CA SER A 128 -0.74 -14.25 -0.93
C SER A 128 -1.34 -12.85 -1.10
N ASN A 129 -1.92 -12.28 -0.03
CA ASN A 129 -2.50 -10.94 -0.03
C ASN A 129 -1.69 -9.97 0.85
N ARG A 130 -0.38 -10.19 1.02
CA ARG A 130 0.51 -9.18 1.60
C ARG A 130 0.63 -8.02 0.63
N ALA A 131 0.00 -6.91 1.00
CA ALA A 131 0.03 -5.68 0.25
C ALA A 131 1.00 -4.69 0.91
N PRO A 132 1.70 -3.86 0.13
CA PRO A 132 2.41 -2.72 0.68
C PRO A 132 1.43 -1.80 1.42
N THR A 133 1.83 -1.26 2.57
CA THR A 133 1.11 -0.16 3.21
C THR A 133 1.04 1.00 2.22
N PRO A 134 -0.11 1.68 2.06
CA PRO A 134 -0.19 2.85 1.18
C PRO A 134 0.94 3.85 1.48
N GLY A 135 1.66 4.28 0.44
CA GLY A 135 2.80 5.20 0.54
C GLY A 135 4.15 4.57 0.91
N SER A 136 4.22 3.27 1.26
CA SER A 136 5.48 2.59 1.63
C SER A 136 6.52 2.56 0.51
N ILE A 137 6.11 2.20 -0.70
CA ILE A 137 7.00 2.14 -1.88
C ILE A 137 7.53 3.54 -2.22
N GLU A 138 6.67 4.56 -2.13
CA GLU A 138 7.07 5.95 -2.36
C GLU A 138 8.04 6.43 -1.29
N LEU A 139 7.75 6.20 0.00
CA LEU A 139 8.66 6.52 1.10
C LEU A 139 10.08 6.00 0.80
N LEU A 140 10.19 4.71 0.45
CA LEU A 140 11.48 4.09 0.16
C LEU A 140 12.16 4.72 -1.06
N ALA A 141 11.42 4.99 -2.13
CA ALA A 141 11.96 5.66 -3.31
C ALA A 141 12.49 7.07 -2.99
N ARG A 142 11.77 7.83 -2.16
CA ARG A 142 12.16 9.19 -1.75
C ARG A 142 13.38 9.21 -0.85
N LEU A 143 13.43 8.33 0.15
CA LEU A 143 14.59 8.20 1.03
C LEU A 143 15.87 7.98 0.21
N ARG A 144 15.79 7.14 -0.84
CA ARG A 144 16.92 6.91 -1.76
C ARG A 144 17.30 8.11 -2.61
N GLU A 145 16.31 8.80 -3.19
CA GLU A 145 16.56 10.04 -3.96
C GLU A 145 17.31 11.09 -3.12
N TRP A 146 17.22 10.97 -1.80
CA TRP A 146 17.80 11.86 -0.80
C TRP A 146 19.11 11.34 -0.19
N ASP A 147 19.66 10.24 -0.74
CA ASP A 147 20.86 9.56 -0.23
C ASP A 147 20.75 9.14 1.26
N VAL A 148 19.52 8.89 1.73
CA VAL A 148 19.25 8.33 3.05
C VAL A 148 19.42 6.82 2.99
N LYS A 149 20.23 6.27 3.91
CA LYS A 149 20.44 4.83 4.03
C LYS A 149 19.21 4.15 4.63
N VAL A 150 18.75 3.04 4.04
CA VAL A 150 17.53 2.36 4.50
C VAL A 150 17.83 0.90 4.82
N ALA A 151 17.46 0.47 6.03
CA ALA A 151 17.43 -0.93 6.40
C ALA A 151 16.02 -1.37 6.78
N LEU A 152 15.71 -2.63 6.46
CA LEU A 152 14.49 -3.29 6.93
C LEU A 152 14.82 -4.32 7.99
N VAL A 153 14.00 -4.35 9.02
CA VAL A 153 14.03 -5.40 10.03
C VAL A 153 12.76 -6.21 9.91
N ALA A 154 12.92 -7.53 9.77
CA ALA A 154 11.78 -8.43 9.64
C ALA A 154 12.03 -9.77 10.32
N GLU A 155 11.04 -10.24 11.05
CA GLU A 155 11.00 -11.62 11.54
C GLU A 155 10.18 -12.49 10.60
N TYR A 156 10.72 -13.66 10.29
CA TYR A 156 10.08 -14.62 9.37
C TYR A 156 9.88 -15.96 10.03
N LEU A 157 8.78 -16.60 9.65
CA LEU A 157 8.58 -18.00 9.97
C LEU A 157 9.54 -18.87 9.17
N ARG A 158 10.27 -19.75 9.87
CA ARG A 158 11.09 -20.79 9.25
C ARG A 158 10.29 -21.57 8.19
N GLY A 159 10.84 -21.67 6.99
CA GLY A 159 10.24 -22.43 5.88
C GLY A 159 8.98 -21.81 5.24
N SER A 160 8.59 -20.58 5.62
CA SER A 160 7.44 -19.90 5.01
C SER A 160 7.69 -19.41 3.58
N GLY A 161 8.96 -19.33 3.16
CA GLY A 161 9.35 -18.72 1.88
C GLY A 161 9.10 -17.19 1.82
N VAL A 162 8.55 -16.61 2.89
CA VAL A 162 8.19 -15.19 2.97
C VAL A 162 9.42 -14.30 2.95
N GLU A 163 10.51 -14.72 3.60
CA GLU A 163 11.80 -14.02 3.54
C GLU A 163 12.30 -13.88 2.10
N ALA A 164 12.23 -14.95 1.29
CA ALA A 164 12.65 -14.90 -0.11
C ALA A 164 11.74 -14.01 -0.96
N ILE A 165 10.44 -13.94 -0.64
CA ILE A 165 9.48 -13.03 -1.27
C ILE A 165 9.82 -11.59 -0.90
N ASP A 166 10.09 -11.31 0.37
CA ASP A 166 10.37 -9.96 0.84
C ASP A 166 11.76 -9.47 0.40
N LYS A 167 12.79 -10.30 0.42
CA LYS A 167 14.09 -9.95 -0.16
C LYS A 167 13.97 -9.64 -1.65
N ARG A 168 13.11 -10.35 -2.37
CA ARG A 168 12.83 -10.06 -3.79
C ARG A 168 12.03 -8.76 -3.96
N ASN A 169 11.03 -8.53 -3.12
CA ASN A 169 10.08 -7.42 -3.24
C ASN A 169 10.59 -6.12 -2.64
N TRP A 170 11.52 -6.15 -1.70
CA TRP A 170 11.98 -4.95 -0.98
C TRP A 170 13.49 -4.74 -1.08
N GLY A 171 14.27 -5.81 -1.27
CA GLY A 171 15.73 -5.73 -1.40
C GLY A 171 16.21 -4.72 -2.44
N PRO A 172 15.55 -4.56 -3.60
CA PRO A 172 15.92 -3.53 -4.56
C PRO A 172 15.81 -2.08 -4.07
N LEU A 173 15.05 -1.82 -3.01
CA LEU A 173 14.72 -0.48 -2.49
C LEU A 173 15.49 -0.09 -1.23
N VAL A 174 16.25 -1.00 -0.64
CA VAL A 174 16.89 -0.78 0.65
C VAL A 174 18.35 -1.20 0.59
N ASP A 175 19.17 -0.62 1.45
CA ASP A 175 20.59 -0.93 1.54
C ASP A 175 20.83 -2.24 2.29
N ALA A 176 19.99 -2.56 3.28
CA ALA A 176 20.10 -3.78 4.07
C ALA A 176 18.73 -4.37 4.43
N ILE A 177 18.67 -5.69 4.60
CA ILE A 177 17.52 -6.39 5.18
C ILE A 177 18.06 -7.34 6.25
N VAL A 178 17.78 -7.02 7.51
CA VAL A 178 18.09 -7.86 8.66
C VAL A 178 16.90 -8.74 8.96
N THR A 179 17.15 -10.05 8.94
CA THR A 179 16.10 -11.07 9.01
C THR A 179 16.42 -12.05 10.12
N ARG A 180 15.43 -12.36 10.95
CA ARG A 180 15.56 -13.45 11.94
C ARG A 180 14.50 -14.50 11.68
N GLU A 181 14.95 -15.74 11.50
CA GLU A 181 14.04 -16.87 11.51
C GLU A 181 13.52 -17.08 12.93
N VAL A 182 12.20 -17.13 13.05
CA VAL A 182 11.51 -17.56 14.26
C VAL A 182 10.84 -18.90 14.00
N ASP A 183 11.03 -19.85 14.91
CA ASP A 183 10.30 -21.11 14.88
C ASP A 183 8.82 -20.81 15.16
N GLY A 184 7.91 -21.36 14.34
CA GLY A 184 6.52 -21.73 14.66
C GLY A 184 5.32 -20.75 14.44
N PRO A 185 4.10 -21.20 14.79
CA PRO A 185 2.81 -20.75 14.24
C PRO A 185 2.24 -19.40 14.73
N ALA A 186 2.87 -18.67 15.66
CA ALA A 186 2.37 -17.34 16.07
C ALA A 186 2.44 -16.33 14.90
N SER A 187 3.44 -16.47 14.04
CA SER A 187 3.55 -15.77 12.75
C SER A 187 2.56 -16.31 11.70
N GLN A 188 2.08 -17.56 11.82
CA GLN A 188 0.98 -18.12 11.01
C GLN A 188 -0.39 -17.58 11.44
N ALA A 189 -0.56 -17.13 12.68
CA ALA A 189 -1.78 -16.44 13.11
C ALA A 189 -1.84 -14.97 12.64
N GLY A 190 -0.91 -14.52 11.79
CA GLY A 190 -0.80 -13.12 11.37
C GLY A 190 -0.31 -12.19 12.48
N CYS A 191 0.48 -12.71 13.43
CA CYS A 191 1.08 -11.95 14.52
C CYS A 191 2.57 -12.26 14.65
N PRO A 192 3.42 -11.68 13.77
CA PRO A 192 4.86 -11.73 13.97
C PRO A 192 5.21 -11.10 15.32
N LYS A 193 6.13 -11.73 16.05
CA LYS A 193 6.72 -11.13 17.25
C LYS A 193 7.43 -9.83 16.81
N HIS A 194 7.48 -8.84 17.70
CA HIS A 194 8.23 -7.63 17.36
C HIS A 194 9.71 -8.00 17.26
N PRO A 195 10.44 -7.42 16.29
CA PRO A 195 11.86 -7.68 16.18
C PRO A 195 12.54 -7.36 17.50
N ASP A 196 13.42 -8.26 17.92
CA ASP A 196 14.30 -8.00 19.05
C ASP A 196 15.09 -6.70 18.80
N VAL A 197 15.24 -5.90 19.84
CA VAL A 197 16.06 -4.69 19.88
C VAL A 197 17.45 -4.93 19.27
N SER A 198 18.03 -6.13 19.48
CA SER A 198 19.30 -6.52 18.86
C SER A 198 19.32 -6.49 17.33
N MET A 199 18.18 -6.75 16.67
CA MET A 199 18.06 -6.73 15.20
C MET A 199 18.15 -5.31 14.63
N PHE A 200 17.68 -4.31 15.38
CA PHE A 200 17.82 -2.91 14.97
C PHE A 200 19.28 -2.45 15.07
N GLN A 201 20.05 -3.00 16.01
CA GLN A 201 21.48 -2.66 16.14
C GLN A 201 22.25 -3.30 15.00
N GLU A 202 21.97 -4.58 14.73
CA GLU A 202 22.49 -5.29 13.57
C GLU A 202 22.20 -4.52 12.27
N ALA A 203 20.99 -3.96 12.12
CA ALA A 203 20.65 -3.13 10.96
C ALA A 203 21.46 -1.81 10.88
N VAL A 204 21.70 -1.14 12.01
CA VAL A 204 22.56 0.06 12.07
C VAL A 204 24.00 -0.29 11.68
N ASP A 205 24.51 -1.41 12.19
CA ASP A 205 25.87 -1.87 11.93
C ASP A 205 26.05 -2.25 10.45
N GLU A 206 25.08 -2.96 9.86
CA GLU A 206 25.04 -3.31 8.43
C GLU A 206 24.99 -2.07 7.51
N LEU A 207 24.35 -0.98 7.96
CA LEU A 207 24.35 0.29 7.22
C LEU A 207 25.67 1.06 7.33
N GLY A 208 26.54 0.72 8.30
CA GLY A 208 27.80 1.44 8.54
C GLY A 208 27.59 2.89 9.01
N VAL A 209 26.53 3.14 9.76
CA VAL A 209 26.11 4.48 10.23
C VAL A 209 26.10 4.54 11.75
N SER A 210 26.21 5.74 12.32
CA SER A 210 26.08 5.94 13.77
C SER A 210 24.60 5.92 14.21
N ALA A 211 24.33 5.38 15.40
CA ALA A 211 22.99 5.42 16.01
C ALA A 211 22.41 6.85 16.08
N GLU A 212 23.24 7.86 16.33
CA GLU A 212 22.84 9.28 16.42
C GLU A 212 22.24 9.84 15.12
N ASN A 213 22.66 9.29 13.97
CA ASN A 213 22.18 9.67 12.63
C ASN A 213 21.10 8.70 12.11
N THR A 214 20.60 7.80 12.96
CA THR A 214 19.62 6.79 12.58
C THR A 214 18.27 7.07 13.21
N THR A 215 17.23 7.05 12.38
CA THR A 215 15.83 7.05 12.80
C THR A 215 15.27 5.63 12.73
N VAL A 216 14.65 5.16 13.81
CA VAL A 216 13.98 3.86 13.85
C VAL A 216 12.47 4.06 13.80
N VAL A 217 11.79 3.30 12.93
CA VAL A 217 10.34 3.34 12.75
C VAL A 217 9.74 1.97 13.01
N LEU A 218 8.79 1.92 13.94
CA LEU A 218 8.16 0.69 14.44
C LEU A 218 6.66 0.67 14.11
N GLY A 219 6.09 -0.52 13.85
CA GLY A 219 4.65 -0.68 13.59
C GLY A 219 3.81 -0.74 14.88
N GLY A 220 2.74 0.08 14.95
CA GLY A 220 2.04 0.45 16.19
C GLY A 220 0.86 -0.38 16.72
N ASP A 221 0.72 -1.68 16.45
CA ASP A 221 -0.39 -2.47 17.05
C ASP A 221 -0.12 -2.91 18.52
N CYS A 222 0.68 -2.15 19.28
CA CYS A 222 1.45 -2.66 20.41
C CYS A 222 1.30 -1.88 21.72
N ASN A 223 0.39 -2.33 22.60
CA ASN A 223 0.39 -1.99 24.04
C ASN A 223 1.64 -2.47 24.81
N CYS A 224 2.62 -3.10 24.15
CA CYS A 224 3.83 -3.64 24.77
C CYS A 224 5.03 -2.68 24.77
N TYR A 225 4.94 -1.53 24.10
CA TYR A 225 5.97 -0.49 24.18
C TYR A 225 5.73 0.51 25.31
N GLU A 226 4.56 0.55 25.95
CA GLU A 226 4.36 1.40 27.14
C GLU A 226 5.28 0.99 28.31
N SER A 227 5.73 -0.26 28.37
CA SER A 227 6.75 -0.71 29.33
C SER A 227 8.20 -0.53 28.86
N HIS A 228 8.42 -0.25 27.57
CA HIS A 228 9.75 -0.14 26.94
C HIS A 228 10.05 1.23 26.34
N SER A 229 9.12 2.18 26.38
CA SER A 229 9.34 3.58 26.00
C SER A 229 10.45 4.24 26.83
N GLY A 230 10.71 3.72 28.04
CA GLY A 230 11.90 4.05 28.83
C GLY A 230 13.20 3.34 28.43
N ALA A 231 13.15 2.27 27.61
CA ALA A 231 14.31 1.46 27.21
C ALA A 231 14.80 1.74 25.77
N PHE A 232 13.89 2.13 24.86
CA PHE A 232 14.29 2.58 23.51
C PHE A 232 15.09 3.89 23.53
N ALA A 233 14.81 4.77 24.50
CA ALA A 233 15.61 5.96 24.76
C ALA A 233 16.91 5.69 25.55
N ALA A 234 17.11 4.47 26.08
CA ALA A 234 18.21 4.18 27.02
C ALA A 234 19.26 3.18 26.51
N THR A 235 19.04 2.52 25.37
CA THR A 235 20.03 1.55 24.84
C THR A 235 20.44 1.80 23.38
N PHE A 236 19.68 2.61 22.64
CA PHE A 236 20.11 3.13 21.34
C PHE A 236 20.39 4.62 21.48
N GLY A 237 21.58 5.06 21.09
CA GLY A 237 21.90 6.49 20.93
C GLY A 237 21.16 7.16 19.77
N SER A 238 19.96 6.69 19.42
CA SER A 238 19.09 7.33 18.43
C SER A 238 18.36 8.48 19.08
N THR A 239 18.47 9.67 18.51
CA THR A 239 17.81 10.88 19.03
C THR A 239 16.32 10.93 18.70
N ARG A 240 15.78 10.03 17.83
CA ARG A 240 14.37 10.03 17.38
C ARG A 240 13.86 8.62 17.06
N GLY A 241 13.00 8.07 17.92
CA GLY A 241 12.18 6.90 17.62
C GLY A 241 10.75 7.33 17.24
N TYR A 242 10.20 6.80 16.14
CA TYR A 242 8.82 7.03 15.73
C TYR A 242 8.02 5.73 15.82
N VAL A 243 6.89 5.78 16.53
CA VAL A 243 5.88 4.72 16.48
C VAL A 243 4.86 5.10 15.42
N TYR A 244 4.73 4.27 14.40
CA TYR A 244 3.70 4.41 13.38
C TYR A 244 2.39 3.81 13.93
N ASP A 245 1.57 4.64 14.55
CA ASP A 245 0.22 4.26 14.98
C ASP A 245 -0.85 4.85 14.04
N ASN A 246 -1.84 4.04 13.71
CA ASN A 246 -2.97 4.42 12.87
C ASN A 246 -3.97 5.22 13.75
N PRO A 247 -4.55 6.34 13.30
CA PRO A 247 -4.87 7.57 14.08
C PRO A 247 -5.89 7.52 15.25
N PHE A 248 -6.03 6.43 16.00
CA PHE A 248 -7.05 6.33 17.07
C PHE A 248 -6.54 6.45 18.51
N TYR A 249 -5.24 6.51 18.77
CA TYR A 249 -4.69 6.78 20.11
C TYR A 249 -3.48 7.70 20.01
N ARG A 250 -3.27 8.56 21.02
CA ARG A 250 -2.21 9.59 21.04
C ARG A 250 -1.28 9.42 22.23
N SER A 251 0.02 9.40 21.98
CA SER A 251 1.11 9.76 22.88
C SER A 251 2.31 10.35 22.09
N ASN A 252 3.31 10.87 22.80
CA ASN A 252 4.27 11.83 22.23
C ASN A 252 5.21 11.23 21.16
N GLY A 253 5.32 11.91 20.00
CA GLY A 253 6.25 11.58 18.90
C GLY A 253 5.66 10.68 17.82
N GLU A 254 4.35 10.43 17.82
CA GLU A 254 3.67 9.58 16.85
C GLU A 254 3.48 10.28 15.50
N THR A 255 3.90 9.62 14.42
CA THR A 255 3.49 9.98 13.05
C THR A 255 2.31 9.09 12.66
N THR A 256 1.20 9.70 12.26
CA THR A 256 -0.02 8.99 11.83
C THR A 256 0.03 8.54 10.37
N SER A 257 1.04 8.99 9.63
CA SER A 257 1.26 8.64 8.22
C SER A 257 2.76 8.54 7.88
N LEU A 258 3.13 7.67 6.93
CA LEU A 258 4.51 7.55 6.41
C LEU A 258 5.02 8.86 5.76
N SER A 259 4.12 9.80 5.50
CA SER A 259 4.43 11.07 4.86
C SER A 259 4.84 12.15 5.86
N GLU A 260 4.31 12.09 7.08
CA GLU A 260 4.83 12.88 8.21
C GLU A 260 6.26 12.46 8.55
N LEU A 261 6.59 11.17 8.39
CA LEU A 261 7.96 10.69 8.50
C LEU A 261 8.88 11.35 7.46
N LEU A 262 8.45 11.50 6.21
CA LEU A 262 9.25 12.25 5.21
C LEU A 262 9.48 13.70 5.64
N GLN A 263 8.45 14.38 6.15
CA GLN A 263 8.57 15.78 6.61
C GLN A 263 9.61 15.93 7.74
N SER A 264 9.81 14.92 8.58
CA SER A 264 10.78 14.96 9.68
C SER A 264 12.24 14.91 9.22
N PHE A 265 12.50 14.43 8.00
CA PHE A 265 13.82 14.49 7.34
C PHE A 265 14.05 15.83 6.64
N GLU A 266 13.26 16.86 6.97
CA GLU A 266 13.25 18.16 6.28
C GLU A 266 13.05 17.99 4.78
N VAL A 267 12.29 16.95 4.41
CA VAL A 267 11.93 16.70 3.02
C VAL A 267 11.04 17.83 2.55
N GLU A 268 11.57 18.65 1.63
CA GLU A 268 10.87 19.81 1.04
C GLU A 268 9.49 19.32 0.61
N LYS A 269 8.45 19.85 1.29
CA LYS A 269 7.09 19.31 1.42
C LYS A 269 6.82 18.15 0.45
N PRO A 270 6.72 16.90 0.93
CA PRO A 270 6.24 15.84 0.08
C PRO A 270 4.91 16.31 -0.51
N THR A 271 4.77 16.28 -1.83
CA THR A 271 3.55 16.67 -2.57
C THR A 271 2.35 15.75 -2.30
N PHE A 272 2.45 14.95 -1.25
CA PHE A 272 1.53 13.94 -0.83
C PHE A 272 0.77 14.41 0.41
N VAL A 273 -0.55 14.40 0.32
CA VAL A 273 -1.45 14.42 1.47
C VAL A 273 -1.86 12.97 1.72
N PRO A 274 -1.67 12.42 2.93
CA PRO A 274 -2.17 11.11 3.31
C PRO A 274 -3.66 11.00 3.00
N PHE A 275 -3.98 10.24 1.96
CA PHE A 275 -5.35 9.90 1.62
C PHE A 275 -5.67 8.55 2.25
N ASP A 276 -6.53 8.56 3.26
CA ASP A 276 -7.13 7.33 3.78
C ASP A 276 -8.19 6.84 2.77
N PRO A 277 -8.02 5.63 2.18
CA PRO A 277 -8.95 5.08 1.21
C PRO A 277 -10.35 4.79 1.78
N HIS A 278 -10.53 4.93 3.10
CA HIS A 278 -11.80 4.82 3.80
C HIS A 278 -12.40 6.16 4.20
N THR A 279 -11.66 7.27 4.06
CA THR A 279 -12.25 8.59 4.20
C THR A 279 -13.18 8.78 3.01
N PRO A 280 -14.50 9.03 3.21
CA PRO A 280 -15.38 9.42 2.12
C PRO A 280 -14.72 10.60 1.40
N ALA A 281 -14.99 10.79 0.11
CA ALA A 281 -14.50 11.92 -0.69
C ALA A 281 -14.95 13.25 -0.05
N ASP A 282 -14.32 13.64 1.04
CA ASP A 282 -14.69 14.74 1.87
C ASP A 282 -14.10 15.99 1.23
N ALA A 283 -14.92 17.03 1.14
CA ALA A 283 -14.59 18.22 0.38
C ALA A 283 -13.35 18.93 0.92
N SER A 284 -13.02 18.68 2.19
CA SER A 284 -11.87 19.22 2.94
C SER A 284 -10.50 18.75 2.41
N LEU A 285 -10.38 17.52 1.89
CA LEU A 285 -9.11 16.96 1.40
C LEU A 285 -8.67 17.50 0.04
N VAL A 286 -9.60 18.12 -0.70
CA VAL A 286 -9.35 18.74 -2.02
C VAL A 286 -9.39 20.27 -1.91
N ALA A 287 -9.58 20.80 -0.71
CA ALA A 287 -9.66 22.24 -0.47
C ALA A 287 -8.34 22.92 -0.85
N GLY A 288 -8.37 23.74 -1.90
CA GLY A 288 -7.20 24.43 -2.47
C GLY A 288 -6.68 23.84 -3.78
N GLU A 289 -7.01 22.58 -4.08
CA GLU A 289 -6.70 21.93 -5.36
C GLU A 289 -7.85 22.12 -6.36
N ILE A 290 -9.09 22.14 -5.88
CA ILE A 290 -10.27 22.44 -6.70
C ILE A 290 -11.05 23.58 -6.05
N SER A 291 -11.38 24.60 -6.85
CA SER A 291 -12.20 25.74 -6.42
C SER A 291 -13.32 26.00 -7.40
N TRP A 292 -14.50 26.33 -6.90
CA TRP A 292 -15.67 26.69 -7.69
C TRP A 292 -16.06 28.14 -7.41
N ASP A 293 -16.31 28.93 -8.46
CA ASP A 293 -16.70 30.35 -8.35
C ASP A 293 -18.18 30.61 -8.67
N GLY A 294 -18.96 29.54 -8.93
CA GLY A 294 -20.35 29.61 -9.34
C GLY A 294 -20.58 29.22 -10.80
N ASN A 295 -19.63 29.52 -11.69
CA ASN A 295 -19.74 29.26 -13.13
C ASN A 295 -18.61 28.40 -13.69
N THR A 296 -17.44 28.47 -13.06
CA THR A 296 -16.26 27.73 -13.46
C THR A 296 -15.70 26.94 -12.29
N VAL A 297 -15.17 25.76 -12.61
CA VAL A 297 -14.38 24.95 -11.69
C VAL A 297 -12.92 25.09 -12.09
N THR A 298 -12.08 25.55 -11.17
CA THR A 298 -10.63 25.62 -11.38
C THR A 298 -9.95 24.47 -10.67
N PHE A 299 -9.21 23.66 -11.42
CA PHE A 299 -8.32 22.62 -10.94
C PHE A 299 -6.90 23.19 -10.87
N VAL A 300 -6.48 23.56 -9.68
CA VAL A 300 -5.19 24.19 -9.40
C VAL A 300 -4.09 23.14 -9.42
N ARG A 301 -3.11 23.30 -10.30
CA ARG A 301 -1.91 22.45 -10.44
C ARG A 301 -2.12 20.94 -10.25
N PRO A 302 -3.07 20.29 -10.96
CA PRO A 302 -3.15 18.83 -11.00
C PRO A 302 -1.79 18.21 -11.28
N GLN A 303 -1.39 17.27 -10.43
CA GLN A 303 -0.16 16.54 -10.56
C GLN A 303 -0.34 15.07 -10.18
N MET A 304 0.57 14.25 -10.67
CA MET A 304 0.64 12.83 -10.37
C MET A 304 2.10 12.41 -10.23
N ASP A 305 2.47 11.84 -9.10
CA ASP A 305 3.85 11.43 -8.81
C ASP A 305 3.96 9.89 -8.67
N LEU A 306 4.40 9.24 -9.74
CA LEU A 306 4.41 7.77 -9.81
C LEU A 306 5.81 7.23 -9.59
N VAL A 307 5.95 6.30 -8.64
CA VAL A 307 7.14 5.44 -8.56
C VAL A 307 7.14 4.52 -9.77
N THR A 308 8.29 4.40 -10.45
CA THR A 308 8.44 3.63 -11.70
C THR A 308 9.56 2.58 -11.60
N GLU A 309 9.96 2.23 -10.39
CA GLU A 309 11.05 1.30 -10.13
C GLU A 309 10.72 -0.12 -10.64
N ALA A 310 11.42 -0.51 -11.71
CA ALA A 310 11.17 -1.75 -12.45
C ALA A 310 11.38 -3.01 -11.59
N ARG A 311 12.23 -2.93 -10.56
CA ARG A 311 12.62 -4.09 -9.74
C ARG A 311 11.54 -4.59 -8.78
N LEU A 312 10.46 -3.84 -8.59
CA LEU A 312 9.46 -4.09 -7.55
C LEU A 312 8.16 -4.71 -8.03
N ASN A 313 8.05 -5.06 -9.31
CA ASN A 313 6.76 -5.25 -9.95
C ASN A 313 5.82 -4.05 -9.68
N ILE A 314 6.35 -2.82 -9.60
CA ILE A 314 5.47 -1.66 -9.65
C ILE A 314 4.77 -1.73 -11.00
N TRP A 315 3.45 -1.65 -10.92
CA TRP A 315 2.55 -1.97 -12.00
C TRP A 315 2.78 -1.11 -13.27
N LEU A 316 3.35 0.10 -13.16
CA LEU A 316 3.67 0.96 -14.31
C LEU A 316 5.16 1.23 -14.55
N GLU A 317 5.64 0.78 -15.71
CA GLU A 317 6.91 1.21 -16.30
C GLU A 317 6.85 2.68 -16.79
N LYS A 318 8.01 3.35 -16.88
CA LYS A 318 8.12 4.75 -17.34
C LYS A 318 7.38 5.02 -18.66
N ASP A 319 7.50 4.12 -19.64
CA ASP A 319 6.81 4.24 -20.93
C ASP A 319 5.27 4.22 -20.79
N ARG A 320 4.76 3.38 -19.88
CA ARG A 320 3.33 3.34 -19.58
C ARG A 320 2.88 4.58 -18.84
N VAL A 321 3.70 5.11 -17.93
CA VAL A 321 3.44 6.40 -17.27
C VAL A 321 3.38 7.54 -18.30
N ARG A 322 4.30 7.62 -19.25
CA ARG A 322 4.25 8.64 -20.32
C ARG A 322 2.98 8.53 -21.17
N LYS A 323 2.57 7.31 -21.53
CA LYS A 323 1.30 7.09 -22.25
C LYS A 323 0.10 7.51 -21.40
N LEU A 324 0.06 7.08 -20.14
CA LEU A 324 -1.01 7.43 -19.20
C LEU A 324 -1.12 8.95 -19.04
N ALA A 325 0.00 9.63 -18.78
CA ALA A 325 0.09 11.09 -18.69
C ALA A 325 -0.44 11.79 -19.95
N LYS A 326 -0.07 11.29 -21.14
CA LYS A 326 -0.58 11.80 -22.41
C LYS A 326 -2.11 11.69 -22.50
N HIS A 327 -2.68 10.54 -22.13
CA HIS A 327 -4.14 10.34 -22.16
C HIS A 327 -4.85 11.21 -21.12
N MET A 328 -4.32 11.29 -19.89
CA MET A 328 -4.83 12.16 -18.82
C MET A 328 -4.85 13.63 -19.23
N ALA A 329 -3.74 14.14 -19.77
CA ALA A 329 -3.66 15.51 -20.25
C ALA A 329 -4.64 15.77 -21.41
N GLY A 330 -4.87 14.76 -22.26
CA GLY A 330 -5.88 14.80 -23.31
C GLY A 330 -7.31 14.87 -22.77
N VAL A 331 -7.64 14.07 -21.75
CA VAL A 331 -8.96 14.10 -21.07
C VAL A 331 -9.21 15.48 -20.49
N LEU A 332 -8.26 16.04 -19.73
CA LEU A 332 -8.40 17.38 -19.16
C LEU A 332 -8.60 18.44 -20.25
N LYS A 333 -7.86 18.37 -21.36
CA LYS A 333 -8.01 19.31 -22.48
C LYS A 333 -9.34 19.13 -23.24
N ASP A 334 -9.86 17.91 -23.32
CA ASP A 334 -11.16 17.65 -23.93
C ASP A 334 -12.29 18.16 -23.03
N MET A 335 -12.18 17.98 -21.71
CA MET A 335 -13.11 18.55 -20.72
C MET A 335 -13.09 20.09 -20.73
N GLU A 336 -11.92 20.71 -20.74
CA GLU A 336 -11.74 22.18 -20.82
C GLU A 336 -12.44 22.77 -22.06
N ALA A 337 -12.38 22.04 -23.18
CA ALA A 337 -13.03 22.43 -24.43
C ALA A 337 -14.47 21.92 -24.58
N THR A 338 -15.10 21.40 -23.50
CA THR A 338 -16.44 20.79 -23.48
C THR A 338 -16.68 19.66 -24.51
N ARG A 339 -15.60 18.98 -24.93
CA ARG A 339 -15.59 17.86 -25.89
C ARG A 339 -15.67 16.50 -25.18
N PHE A 340 -16.68 16.30 -24.34
CA PHE A 340 -16.80 15.10 -23.49
C PHE A 340 -16.79 13.77 -24.27
N ALA A 341 -17.37 13.73 -25.48
CA ALA A 341 -17.32 12.56 -26.34
C ALA A 341 -15.88 12.14 -26.72
N SER A 342 -14.99 13.11 -26.92
CA SER A 342 -13.58 12.87 -27.27
C SER A 342 -12.74 12.40 -26.07
N ALA A 343 -13.19 12.69 -24.84
CA ALA A 343 -12.54 12.22 -23.62
C ALA A 343 -12.74 10.72 -23.38
N ILE A 344 -13.88 10.14 -23.79
CA ILE A 344 -14.24 8.74 -23.49
C ILE A 344 -13.19 7.74 -24.04
N PRO A 345 -12.78 7.78 -25.33
CA PRO A 345 -11.75 6.86 -25.82
C PRO A 345 -10.39 7.03 -25.12
N ARG A 346 -10.07 8.23 -24.62
CA ARG A 346 -8.83 8.44 -23.85
C ARG A 346 -8.93 7.79 -22.48
N LEU A 347 -10.09 7.89 -21.81
CA LEU A 347 -10.34 7.19 -20.55
C LEU A 347 -10.30 5.66 -20.73
N GLU A 348 -10.83 5.15 -21.84
CA GLU A 348 -10.70 3.74 -22.21
C GLU A 348 -9.23 3.31 -22.33
N GLU A 349 -8.40 4.07 -23.05
CA GLU A 349 -6.96 3.80 -23.14
C GLU A 349 -6.26 3.86 -21.77
N MET A 350 -6.66 4.78 -20.89
CA MET A 350 -6.16 4.81 -19.51
C MET A 350 -6.51 3.52 -18.76
N LEU A 351 -7.76 3.04 -18.87
CA LEU A 351 -8.18 1.77 -18.27
C LEU A 351 -7.36 0.60 -18.83
N ILE A 352 -7.10 0.55 -20.14
CA ILE A 352 -6.28 -0.49 -20.79
C ILE A 352 -4.84 -0.46 -20.27
N ILE A 353 -4.23 0.73 -20.12
CA ILE A 353 -2.88 0.87 -19.59
C ILE A 353 -2.80 0.36 -18.14
N ILE A 354 -3.77 0.75 -17.31
CA ILE A 354 -3.82 0.39 -15.88
C ILE A 354 -4.12 -1.11 -15.70
N SER A 355 -5.04 -1.67 -16.47
CA SER A 355 -5.39 -3.09 -16.39
C SER A 355 -4.28 -3.99 -16.93
N GLY A 356 -3.62 -3.60 -18.03
CA GLY A 356 -2.47 -4.31 -18.58
C GLY A 356 -1.26 -4.30 -17.64
N ALA A 357 -1.22 -3.36 -16.70
CA ALA A 357 -0.24 -3.25 -15.63
C ALA A 357 -0.63 -4.09 -14.40
N THR A 358 -1.93 -4.18 -14.11
CA THR A 358 -2.46 -4.88 -12.93
C THR A 358 -2.60 -6.38 -13.17
N TYR A 359 -2.96 -6.79 -14.39
CA TYR A 359 -3.30 -8.17 -14.74
C TYR A 359 -2.31 -8.72 -15.77
N LYS A 360 -1.70 -9.88 -15.48
CA LYS A 360 -0.72 -10.55 -16.36
C LYS A 360 -1.26 -10.95 -17.76
N LYS A 361 -2.58 -10.87 -18.00
CA LYS A 361 -3.25 -11.15 -19.29
C LYS A 361 -3.99 -9.92 -19.87
N GLY A 362 -3.65 -8.72 -19.40
CA GLY A 362 -4.56 -7.58 -19.30
C GLY A 362 -4.98 -6.79 -20.55
N LYS A 363 -4.92 -7.33 -21.78
CA LYS A 363 -5.57 -6.65 -22.93
C LYS A 363 -6.98 -7.14 -23.22
N ASP A 364 -7.26 -8.42 -23.00
CA ASP A 364 -8.55 -9.03 -23.38
C ASP A 364 -9.66 -8.82 -22.33
N ARG A 365 -9.42 -7.96 -21.34
CA ARG A 365 -10.28 -7.83 -20.15
C ARG A 365 -11.13 -6.58 -20.10
N ILE A 366 -10.89 -5.59 -20.95
CA ILE A 366 -11.72 -4.40 -21.02
C ILE A 366 -12.43 -4.38 -22.36
N ASP A 367 -13.76 -4.34 -22.32
CA ASP A 367 -14.60 -4.14 -23.49
C ASP A 367 -15.50 -2.93 -23.22
N VAL A 368 -15.28 -1.84 -23.94
CA VAL A 368 -16.12 -0.64 -23.90
C VAL A 368 -17.00 -0.63 -25.14
N ARG A 369 -18.31 -0.77 -24.92
CA ARG A 369 -19.29 -0.73 -26.00
C ARG A 369 -19.97 0.62 -26.03
N TYR A 370 -20.10 1.16 -27.23
CA TYR A 370 -20.70 2.45 -27.51
C TYR A 370 -22.07 2.23 -28.17
N TYR A 371 -23.09 2.89 -27.63
CA TYR A 371 -24.45 2.86 -28.16
C TYR A 371 -24.92 4.29 -28.41
N LEU A 372 -25.43 4.53 -29.62
CA LEU A 372 -26.05 5.78 -29.99
C LEU A 372 -27.52 5.77 -29.61
N ARG A 373 -28.06 6.94 -29.26
CA ARG A 373 -29.51 7.07 -29.16
C ARG A 373 -30.13 6.95 -30.56
N PRO A 374 -31.26 6.25 -30.70
CA PRO A 374 -31.97 6.18 -31.97
C PRO A 374 -32.26 7.59 -32.51
N GLY A 375 -31.76 7.91 -33.71
CA GLY A 375 -31.97 9.19 -34.39
C GLY A 375 -30.75 10.10 -34.47
N ASP A 376 -29.70 9.83 -33.69
CA ASP A 376 -28.40 10.51 -33.81
C ASP A 376 -27.60 9.78 -34.90
N GLY A 377 -27.48 10.37 -36.10
CA GLY A 377 -26.71 9.79 -37.22
C GLY A 377 -25.26 9.50 -36.81
N GLU A 378 -24.64 8.46 -37.36
CA GLU A 378 -23.37 7.90 -36.84
C GLU A 378 -22.32 8.95 -36.48
N PRO A 379 -21.98 9.06 -35.19
CA PRO A 379 -20.69 9.53 -34.76
C PRO A 379 -19.98 8.33 -34.12
N HIS A 380 -19.13 7.67 -34.90
CA HIS A 380 -17.97 7.05 -34.26
C HIS A 380 -17.28 8.18 -33.48
N PRO A 381 -16.87 8.02 -32.21
CA PRO A 381 -16.02 9.00 -31.56
C PRO A 381 -14.75 9.09 -32.41
N ALA A 382 -14.72 10.05 -33.34
CA ALA A 382 -13.60 10.25 -34.23
C ALA A 382 -12.46 10.66 -33.31
N TYR A 383 -11.51 9.75 -33.14
CA TYR A 383 -10.29 10.02 -32.40
C TYR A 383 -9.69 11.31 -32.94
N ILE A 384 -9.77 12.40 -32.15
CA ILE A 384 -9.16 13.67 -32.52
C ILE A 384 -7.66 13.53 -32.24
N PRO A 385 -6.79 13.49 -33.27
CA PRO A 385 -5.37 13.31 -33.06
C PRO A 385 -4.80 14.51 -32.33
N ASN A 386 -3.92 14.23 -31.36
CA ASN A 386 -2.95 15.13 -30.74
C ASN A 386 -3.35 16.61 -30.73
N LEU A 387 -4.27 16.95 -29.84
CA LEU A 387 -4.24 18.30 -29.28
C LEU A 387 -2.94 18.41 -28.47
N ASP A 388 -2.15 19.47 -28.69
CA ASP A 388 -0.99 19.80 -27.86
C ASP A 388 -1.46 20.02 -26.41
N SER A 389 -1.54 18.94 -25.64
CA SER A 389 -1.88 19.00 -24.24
C SER A 389 -0.62 19.42 -23.51
N THR A 390 -0.69 20.56 -22.82
CA THR A 390 0.44 21.07 -22.06
C THR A 390 0.52 20.29 -20.74
N TYR A 391 1.49 19.39 -20.64
CA TYR A 391 1.88 18.76 -19.39
C TYR A 391 3.41 18.69 -19.35
N ARG A 392 3.96 18.67 -18.14
CA ARG A 392 5.39 18.52 -17.90
C ARG A 392 5.63 17.18 -17.24
N ILE A 393 6.58 16.42 -17.78
CA ILE A 393 7.10 15.23 -17.12
C ILE A 393 8.49 15.55 -16.61
N THR A 394 8.71 15.33 -15.31
CA THR A 394 10.04 15.35 -14.69
C THR A 394 10.40 13.92 -14.33
N GLU A 395 11.35 13.36 -15.08
CA GLU A 395 11.87 12.01 -14.81
C GLU A 395 12.90 12.07 -13.69
N ARG A 396 12.71 11.23 -12.69
CA ARG A 396 13.65 10.99 -11.60
C ARG A 396 14.20 9.58 -11.73
N GLU A 397 15.17 9.22 -10.89
CA GLU A 397 15.79 7.89 -10.91
C GLU A 397 14.72 6.80 -10.74
N HIS A 398 13.93 6.91 -9.67
CA HIS A 398 12.95 5.90 -9.25
C HIS A 398 11.49 6.33 -9.45
N SER A 399 11.22 7.57 -9.86
CA SER A 399 9.87 8.13 -9.98
C SER A 399 9.70 9.03 -11.20
N MET A 400 8.44 9.38 -11.51
CA MET A 400 8.06 10.33 -12.54
C MET A 400 6.98 11.26 -12.00
N LEU A 401 7.32 12.55 -11.93
CA LEU A 401 6.35 13.60 -11.63
C LEU A 401 5.73 14.10 -12.93
N VAL A 402 4.40 14.09 -12.99
CA VAL A 402 3.60 14.61 -14.08
C VAL A 402 2.81 15.82 -13.58
N GLU A 403 3.04 16.99 -14.18
CA GLU A 403 2.32 18.24 -13.86
C GLU A 403 1.43 18.62 -15.05
N PHE A 404 0.13 18.80 -14.82
CA PHE A 404 -0.85 19.14 -15.86
C PHE A 404 -1.14 20.65 -15.98
N GLY A 405 -0.56 21.45 -15.07
CA GLY A 405 -0.80 22.90 -14.94
C GLY A 405 -2.21 23.23 -14.43
N THR A 406 -2.42 24.46 -13.97
CA THR A 406 -3.77 24.91 -13.56
C THR A 406 -4.71 24.93 -14.76
N ARG A 407 -5.92 24.41 -14.56
CA ARG A 407 -6.98 24.32 -15.58
C ARG A 407 -8.27 24.92 -15.06
N THR A 408 -9.03 25.54 -15.95
CA THR A 408 -10.36 26.07 -15.63
C THR A 408 -11.37 25.44 -16.58
N PHE A 409 -12.50 25.00 -16.02
CA PHE A 409 -13.55 24.29 -16.73
C PHE A 409 -14.85 25.07 -16.57
N GLU A 410 -15.59 25.27 -17.65
CA GLU A 410 -16.93 25.82 -17.59
C GLU A 410 -17.92 24.74 -17.14
N GLU A 411 -18.87 25.11 -16.29
CA GLU A 411 -19.95 24.19 -15.93
C GLU A 411 -20.84 23.93 -17.16
N PRO A 412 -21.06 22.66 -17.56
CA PRO A 412 -21.88 22.37 -18.71
C PRO A 412 -23.33 22.85 -18.46
N PRO A 413 -24.00 23.42 -19.47
CA PRO A 413 -25.38 23.87 -19.32
C PRO A 413 -26.27 22.68 -18.93
N ALA A 414 -27.19 22.91 -17.98
CA ALA A 414 -28.14 21.90 -17.57
C ALA A 414 -28.99 21.44 -18.79
N THR A 415 -28.71 20.25 -19.32
CA THR A 415 -29.50 19.67 -20.41
C THR A 415 -30.50 18.65 -19.87
N PRO A 416 -31.69 18.52 -20.50
CA PRO A 416 -32.64 17.48 -20.15
C PRO A 416 -32.00 16.09 -20.29
N GLY A 417 -31.83 15.39 -19.16
CA GLY A 417 -31.16 14.09 -19.08
C GLY A 417 -29.69 14.13 -18.65
N SER A 418 -29.07 15.30 -18.50
CA SER A 418 -27.78 15.48 -17.81
C SER A 418 -27.93 16.02 -16.38
N ALA A 419 -29.17 16.08 -15.87
CA ALA A 419 -29.50 16.64 -14.57
C ALA A 419 -28.72 15.91 -13.46
N GLY A 420 -27.63 16.53 -13.00
CA GLY A 420 -26.84 16.06 -11.88
C GLY A 420 -25.39 15.65 -12.18
N VAL A 421 -24.88 15.78 -13.42
CA VAL A 421 -23.43 15.66 -13.62
C VAL A 421 -22.77 17.00 -13.28
N ASP A 422 -22.04 16.99 -12.17
CA ASP A 422 -21.31 18.13 -11.61
C ASP A 422 -19.83 18.02 -12.00
N MET A 423 -19.28 19.04 -12.68
CA MET A 423 -17.87 19.03 -13.07
C MET A 423 -16.91 19.04 -11.87
N ASP A 424 -17.29 19.63 -10.74
CA ASP A 424 -16.50 19.56 -9.50
C ASP A 424 -16.38 18.09 -9.05
N LEU A 425 -17.48 17.33 -9.06
CA LEU A 425 -17.46 15.91 -8.71
C LEU A 425 -16.57 15.11 -9.67
N VAL A 426 -16.66 15.37 -10.99
CA VAL A 426 -15.82 14.69 -11.98
C VAL A 426 -14.34 14.97 -11.75
N LEU A 427 -13.97 16.24 -11.50
CA LEU A 427 -12.57 16.63 -11.27
C LEU A 427 -12.05 16.07 -9.94
N ARG A 428 -12.90 15.99 -8.90
CA ARG A 428 -12.56 15.27 -7.66
C ARG A 428 -12.30 13.80 -7.91
N GLN A 429 -13.16 13.12 -8.68
CA GLN A 429 -12.93 11.72 -9.05
C GLN A 429 -11.62 11.56 -9.84
N PHE A 430 -11.31 12.50 -10.73
CA PHE A 430 -10.04 12.51 -11.47
C PHE A 430 -8.85 12.69 -10.53
N TYR A 431 -8.92 13.62 -9.58
CA TYR A 431 -7.90 13.82 -8.54
C TYR A 431 -7.68 12.54 -7.71
N PHE A 432 -8.75 11.92 -7.21
CA PHE A 432 -8.64 10.67 -6.44
C PHE A 432 -8.15 9.50 -7.30
N CYS A 433 -8.44 9.49 -8.61
CA CYS A 433 -7.83 8.55 -9.52
C CYS A 433 -6.31 8.71 -9.50
N CYS A 434 -5.77 9.93 -9.67
CA CYS A 434 -4.32 10.18 -9.55
C CYS A 434 -3.77 9.64 -8.23
N LYS A 435 -4.41 9.98 -7.09
CA LYS A 435 -3.97 9.54 -5.77
C LYS A 435 -3.97 8.03 -5.59
N HIS A 436 -4.97 7.33 -6.12
CA HIS A 436 -4.97 5.86 -6.08
C HIS A 436 -3.88 5.23 -6.95
N LEU A 437 -3.51 5.87 -8.08
CA LEU A 437 -2.38 5.41 -8.89
C LEU A 437 -1.05 5.59 -8.14
N GLU A 438 -0.84 6.75 -7.50
CA GLU A 438 0.31 7.03 -6.63
C GLU A 438 0.44 6.00 -5.49
N GLN A 439 -0.69 5.64 -4.88
CA GLN A 439 -0.76 4.68 -3.77
C GLN A 439 -0.67 3.21 -4.18
N GLY A 440 -0.50 2.89 -5.48
CA GLY A 440 -0.49 1.50 -5.94
C GLY A 440 -1.83 0.78 -5.77
N SER A 441 -2.93 1.51 -5.86
CA SER A 441 -4.32 1.00 -5.78
C SER A 441 -5.03 1.05 -7.15
N PRO A 442 -4.52 0.34 -8.19
CA PRO A 442 -5.00 0.50 -9.56
C PRO A 442 -6.47 0.10 -9.74
N ARG A 443 -7.00 -0.83 -8.93
CA ARG A 443 -8.42 -1.20 -8.98
C ARG A 443 -9.33 -0.03 -8.62
N LYS A 444 -9.02 0.71 -7.55
CA LYS A 444 -9.77 1.90 -7.16
C LYS A 444 -9.66 3.01 -8.19
N ALA A 445 -8.50 3.18 -8.80
CA ALA A 445 -8.35 4.09 -9.92
C ALA A 445 -9.22 3.68 -11.14
N MET A 446 -9.29 2.38 -11.48
CA MET A 446 -10.16 1.90 -12.56
C MET A 446 -11.66 2.09 -12.25
N GLU A 447 -12.09 1.87 -11.00
CA GLU A 447 -13.48 2.16 -10.56
C GLU A 447 -13.82 3.65 -10.77
N LEU A 448 -12.92 4.55 -10.37
CA LEU A 448 -13.11 6.00 -10.57
C LEU A 448 -13.10 6.40 -12.04
N LEU A 449 -12.19 5.86 -12.85
CA LEU A 449 -12.17 6.12 -14.29
C LEU A 449 -13.45 5.66 -14.98
N THR A 450 -13.99 4.52 -14.56
CA THR A 450 -15.28 4.01 -15.05
C THR A 450 -16.42 4.97 -14.68
N SER A 451 -16.43 5.49 -13.45
CA SER A 451 -17.40 6.52 -13.04
C SER A 451 -17.26 7.80 -13.87
N ILE A 452 -16.04 8.28 -14.09
CA ILE A 452 -15.76 9.46 -14.93
C ILE A 452 -16.25 9.21 -16.36
N MET A 453 -16.02 8.02 -16.93
CA MET A 453 -16.51 7.66 -18.25
C MET A 453 -18.03 7.73 -18.34
N TYR A 454 -18.77 7.21 -17.35
CA TYR A 454 -20.23 7.33 -17.32
C TYR A 454 -20.70 8.78 -17.19
N ALA A 455 -20.00 9.62 -16.42
CA ALA A 455 -20.28 11.05 -16.34
C ALA A 455 -20.06 11.75 -17.69
N MET A 456 -18.92 11.49 -18.36
CA MET A 456 -18.62 12.01 -19.69
C MET A 456 -19.66 11.57 -20.73
N SER A 457 -20.08 10.30 -20.67
CA SER A 457 -21.07 9.75 -21.60
C SER A 457 -22.44 10.40 -21.41
N ALA A 458 -22.84 10.66 -20.16
CA ALA A 458 -24.06 11.41 -19.86
C ALA A 458 -24.01 12.85 -20.41
N LEU A 459 -22.88 13.54 -20.22
CA LEU A 459 -22.66 14.89 -20.76
C LEU A 459 -22.62 14.92 -22.30
N SER A 460 -22.11 13.87 -22.93
CA SER A 460 -22.04 13.76 -24.39
C SER A 460 -23.25 13.07 -25.04
N ARG A 461 -24.24 12.65 -24.24
CA ARG A 461 -25.41 11.86 -24.67
C ARG A 461 -25.06 10.53 -25.37
N ILE A 462 -23.89 9.98 -25.08
CA ILE A 462 -23.45 8.67 -25.57
C ILE A 462 -23.81 7.64 -24.49
N GLN A 463 -24.45 6.54 -24.88
CA GLN A 463 -24.60 5.41 -23.98
C GLN A 463 -23.33 4.56 -24.08
N ILE A 464 -22.74 4.21 -22.95
CA ILE A 464 -21.60 3.31 -22.90
C ILE A 464 -21.91 2.14 -21.98
N THR A 465 -21.24 1.02 -22.22
CA THR A 465 -21.17 -0.09 -21.26
C THR A 465 -19.72 -0.49 -21.14
N VAL A 466 -19.20 -0.50 -19.92
CA VAL A 466 -17.83 -0.89 -19.62
C VAL A 466 -17.86 -2.27 -18.97
N TYR A 467 -17.23 -3.25 -19.60
CA TYR A 467 -17.03 -4.58 -19.05
C TYR A 467 -15.58 -4.75 -18.63
N ILE A 468 -15.34 -5.15 -17.37
CA ILE A 468 -14.01 -5.48 -16.85
C ILE A 468 -14.03 -6.95 -16.40
N ASP A 469 -13.38 -7.82 -17.18
CA ASP A 469 -13.32 -9.26 -16.92
C ASP A 469 -12.49 -9.58 -15.66
N GLY A 470 -13.06 -10.41 -14.78
CA GLY A 470 -12.49 -10.79 -13.48
C GLY A 470 -13.02 -10.02 -12.26
N GLU A 471 -14.07 -9.22 -12.39
CA GLU A 471 -14.75 -8.56 -11.27
C GLU A 471 -15.96 -9.31 -10.68
N THR A 472 -16.24 -10.55 -11.13
CA THR A 472 -17.31 -11.38 -10.56
C THR A 472 -16.96 -12.11 -9.27
#